data_AF-A0A2N0QVA8-F1
#
_entry.id   AF-A0A2N0QVA8-F1
#
_cell.length_a   1.000
_cell.length_b   1.000
_cell.length_c   1.000
_cell.angle_alpha   90.00
_cell.angle_beta   90.00
_cell.angle_gamma   90.00
#
_symmetry.space_group_name_H-M   'P 1'
#
loop_
_entity.id
_entity.type
_entity.pdbx_description
1 polymer ?
#
loop_
_entity_poly.entity_id
_entity_poly.type
_entity_poly.pdbx_seq_one_letter_code
_entity_poly.pdbx_strand_id
1 'polypeptide(L)'
;MPLAISIHDLREIITKRLNEKLIPETVLIPSEEWIRLQFQLTNPITESAKQYTGRFNIKFMVQVRQLRKDHPDTHYCAALFRYLREFAILYQQYVSFICADDKHKVSIGEGINTSTGVRNRKTIVFQETPLVACNHDFTKLSLTPSVIFFCNIPQSIEDSFYSGKVFVSFKDTVFQPSSAIRHTTEFYNAIFTHHLNNIPPILCLYTDGGPDHRTIFGSVQISLICLFLHGNFDMLIAMRTAPHHSWTNPAERIMSILNLGLQGVALVKDTMSPESETAFAKLDTLDEIRAAAKTNETLQSDLCKCITRVQQILEGRTERLVLHDESFQYYDPADKTMIDEFFNIILLIDRTLKISETTSDILSKKTQLQQFMKTHCRQRQYIKKCGQLSCTICQSVWLPDDIFDSLDWLPDPIPSTMDKDHYANFQTAYRSGTTEQYRPTLMTTMANSERVPSSIFTNTRVREFIQCFQYGKIRCLYSKCALSAEDKIACQISIDDWDYSCGSPFVPKNNILYNKIFCGHDNELVEPPESLKLKYKSLFSCCTLCRSAGKDIFARGEIKTYTRAAKKRKIGN
;
A
#
# COMPACT_ATOMS: atom_id res chain seq x y z
N MET A 1 31.71 -8.32 2.56
CA MET A 1 30.94 -9.18 3.48
C MET A 1 31.29 -8.79 4.92
N PRO A 2 30.36 -8.91 5.89
CA PRO A 2 30.71 -8.70 7.29
C PRO A 2 31.79 -9.69 7.74
N LEU A 3 32.75 -9.22 8.55
CA LEU A 3 33.93 -9.98 8.99
C LEU A 3 33.57 -11.11 9.97
N ALA A 4 32.55 -10.90 10.80
CA ALA A 4 31.96 -11.86 11.75
C ALA A 4 30.52 -11.41 12.06
N ILE A 5 29.65 -12.35 12.45
CA ILE A 5 28.22 -12.06 12.71
C ILE A 5 27.89 -11.78 14.18
N SER A 6 28.81 -12.06 15.11
CA SER A 6 28.70 -11.75 16.54
C SER A 6 30.09 -11.72 17.21
N ILE A 7 30.17 -11.31 18.47
CA ILE A 7 31.43 -11.37 19.26
C ILE A 7 31.88 -12.82 19.43
N HIS A 8 30.95 -13.71 19.74
CA HIS A 8 31.21 -15.15 19.84
C HIS A 8 31.75 -15.69 18.51
N ASP A 9 31.13 -15.36 17.39
CA ASP A 9 31.57 -15.80 16.06
C ASP A 9 32.97 -15.26 15.72
N LEU A 10 33.24 -14.00 16.04
CA LEU A 10 34.58 -13.42 15.88
C LEU A 10 35.61 -14.15 16.76
N ARG A 11 35.25 -14.49 18.00
CA ARG A 11 36.10 -15.24 18.93
C ARG A 11 36.41 -16.63 18.38
N GLU A 12 35.42 -17.35 17.87
CA GLU A 12 35.61 -18.67 17.25
C GLU A 12 36.52 -18.59 16.01
N ILE A 13 36.35 -17.57 15.17
CA ILE A 13 37.23 -17.33 14.01
C ILE A 13 38.68 -17.07 14.48
N ILE A 14 38.87 -16.29 15.55
CA ILE A 14 40.18 -16.01 16.13
C ILE A 14 40.79 -17.30 16.71
N THR A 15 40.05 -18.04 17.54
CA THR A 15 40.48 -19.30 18.15
C THR A 15 40.90 -20.31 17.10
N LYS A 16 40.07 -20.51 16.06
CA LYS A 16 40.38 -21.42 14.96
C LYS A 16 41.68 -21.04 14.26
N ARG A 17 41.87 -19.75 13.92
CA ARG A 17 43.10 -19.25 13.27
C ARG A 17 44.34 -19.35 14.17
N LEU A 18 44.19 -19.18 15.48
CA LEU A 18 45.28 -19.33 16.43
C LEU A 18 45.69 -20.79 16.58
N ASN A 19 44.72 -21.70 16.68
CA ASN A 19 44.97 -23.15 16.75
C ASN A 19 45.56 -23.73 15.46
N GLU A 20 45.28 -23.12 14.30
CA GLU A 20 45.91 -23.48 13.03
C GLU A 20 47.37 -23.02 12.92
N LYS A 21 47.79 -22.01 13.70
CA LYS A 21 49.12 -21.39 13.60
C LYS A 21 50.04 -21.67 14.79
N LEU A 22 49.48 -22.09 15.93
CA LEU A 22 50.19 -22.20 17.21
C LEU A 22 49.74 -23.49 17.94
N ILE A 23 50.56 -23.95 18.88
CA ILE A 23 50.30 -25.18 19.64
C ILE A 23 49.10 -24.93 20.60
N PRO A 24 48.02 -25.73 20.53
CA PRO A 24 46.71 -25.46 21.16
C PRO A 24 46.67 -25.20 22.68
N GLU A 25 47.76 -25.47 23.40
CA GLU A 25 47.81 -25.39 24.87
C GLU A 25 48.68 -24.22 25.39
N THR A 26 49.27 -23.43 24.50
CA THR A 26 50.15 -22.30 24.88
C THR A 26 49.52 -20.93 24.66
N VAL A 27 48.34 -20.87 24.06
CA VAL A 27 47.72 -19.61 23.60
C VAL A 27 46.54 -19.23 24.48
N LEU A 28 46.65 -18.06 25.12
CA LEU A 28 45.54 -17.47 25.88
C LEU A 28 44.50 -16.90 24.91
N ILE A 29 43.30 -17.49 24.91
CA ILE A 29 42.18 -17.01 24.11
C ILE A 29 41.50 -15.84 24.83
N PRO A 30 41.36 -14.66 24.18
CA PRO A 30 40.68 -13.54 24.80
C PRO A 30 39.21 -13.84 25.10
N SER A 31 38.71 -13.31 26.21
CA SER A 31 37.30 -13.41 26.57
C SER A 31 36.44 -12.60 25.61
N GLU A 32 35.16 -12.95 25.49
CA GLU A 32 34.21 -12.19 24.66
C GLU A 32 34.12 -10.72 25.10
N GLU A 33 34.17 -10.48 26.41
CA GLU A 33 34.16 -9.15 26.99
C GLU A 33 35.40 -8.34 26.59
N TRP A 34 36.58 -8.97 26.60
CA TRP A 34 37.80 -8.31 26.16
C TRP A 34 37.71 -7.90 24.68
N ILE A 35 37.21 -8.80 23.83
CA ILE A 35 37.01 -8.56 22.39
C ILE A 35 36.00 -7.42 22.19
N ARG A 36 34.90 -7.40 22.97
CA ARG A 36 33.86 -6.35 22.95
C ARG A 36 34.43 -4.95 23.17
N LEU A 37 35.36 -4.80 24.10
CA LEU A 37 35.95 -3.52 24.47
C LEU A 37 36.97 -3.00 23.43
N GLN A 38 37.45 -3.85 22.52
CA GLN A 38 38.37 -3.42 21.46
C GLN A 38 37.68 -2.79 20.24
N PHE A 39 36.35 -2.91 20.14
CA PHE A 39 35.58 -2.23 19.09
C PHE A 39 35.48 -0.73 19.37
N GLN A 40 35.12 0.06 18.36
CA GLN A 40 34.63 1.40 18.60
C GLN A 40 33.32 1.31 19.38
N LEU A 41 33.30 2.08 20.46
CA LEU A 41 32.13 2.42 21.25
C LEU A 41 30.97 2.96 20.38
N THR A 42 29.76 2.52 20.70
CA THR A 42 28.55 2.87 19.94
C THR A 42 28.15 4.34 20.14
N ASN A 43 28.40 4.90 21.33
CA ASN A 43 28.18 6.31 21.63
C ASN A 43 29.40 6.90 22.36
N PRO A 44 30.10 7.90 21.78
CA PRO A 44 31.27 8.56 22.39
C PRO A 44 31.00 9.40 23.62
N ILE A 45 29.75 9.69 23.91
CA ILE A 45 29.38 10.68 24.94
C ILE A 45 28.97 10.00 26.25
N THR A 46 28.71 8.69 26.25
CA THR A 46 28.31 7.95 27.46
C THR A 46 29.50 7.61 28.34
N GLU A 47 29.34 7.65 29.66
CA GLU A 47 30.41 7.32 30.64
C GLU A 47 31.01 5.91 30.45
N SER A 48 30.21 4.94 30.00
CA SER A 48 30.66 3.58 29.67
C SER A 48 31.66 3.55 28.50
N ALA A 49 31.72 4.59 27.67
CA ALA A 49 32.69 4.72 26.57
C ALA A 49 34.14 4.74 27.08
N LYS A 50 34.38 5.16 28.34
CA LYS A 50 35.71 5.16 28.97
C LYS A 50 36.34 3.77 29.05
N GLN A 51 35.53 2.71 29.01
CA GLN A 51 36.00 1.32 29.08
C GLN A 51 36.44 0.76 27.72
N TYR A 52 36.07 1.42 26.61
CA TYR A 52 36.41 0.97 25.27
C TYR A 52 37.79 1.47 24.85
N THR A 53 38.61 0.59 24.30
CA THR A 53 39.97 0.92 23.82
C THR A 53 40.01 1.25 22.33
N GLY A 54 39.00 0.81 21.55
CA GLY A 54 38.88 1.11 20.11
C GLY A 54 39.98 0.54 19.21
N ARG A 55 40.80 -0.39 19.73
CA ARG A 55 42.06 -0.84 19.13
C ARG A 55 41.96 -1.38 17.70
N PHE A 56 40.84 -2.02 17.35
CA PHE A 56 40.72 -2.69 16.05
C PHE A 56 40.13 -1.83 14.92
N ASN A 57 39.77 -0.56 15.18
CA ASN A 57 39.07 0.30 14.22
C ASN A 57 37.87 -0.38 13.52
N ILE A 58 37.15 -1.21 14.27
CA ILE A 58 35.93 -1.93 13.83
C ILE A 58 34.80 -1.54 14.79
N LYS A 59 33.57 -1.38 14.30
CA LYS A 59 32.41 -1.02 15.13
C LYS A 59 31.24 -1.97 14.92
N PHE A 60 30.41 -2.14 15.95
CA PHE A 60 29.11 -2.79 15.78
C PHE A 60 28.20 -1.89 14.94
N MET A 61 27.80 -2.40 13.78
CA MET A 61 26.84 -1.76 12.90
C MET A 61 25.70 -2.73 12.64
N VAL A 62 24.49 -2.34 13.02
CA VAL A 62 23.29 -3.02 12.56
C VAL A 62 23.06 -2.58 11.11
N GLN A 63 22.93 -3.53 10.18
CA GLN A 63 22.52 -3.23 8.82
C GLN A 63 21.05 -2.78 8.83
N VAL A 64 20.83 -1.50 9.07
CA VAL A 64 19.51 -0.88 8.95
C VAL A 64 19.27 -0.60 7.46
N ARG A 65 18.16 -1.09 6.88
CA ARG A 65 17.73 -0.63 5.55
C ARG A 65 17.32 0.86 5.68
N GLN A 66 18.27 1.77 5.47
CA GLN A 66 18.08 3.22 5.65
C GLN A 66 17.66 3.98 4.39
N LEU A 67 17.57 3.32 3.23
CA LEU A 67 16.91 3.90 2.05
C LEU A 67 15.40 3.96 2.31
N ARG A 68 15.00 4.94 3.10
CA ARG A 68 13.62 5.30 3.38
C ARG A 68 13.23 6.36 2.37
N LYS A 69 12.17 6.09 1.62
CA LYS A 69 11.58 7.10 0.75
C LYS A 69 10.69 7.97 1.63
N ASP A 70 11.05 9.24 1.77
CA ASP A 70 10.23 10.19 2.52
C ASP A 70 8.95 10.52 1.73
N HIS A 71 7.91 10.93 2.44
CA HIS A 71 6.64 11.34 1.87
C HIS A 71 6.26 12.74 2.38
N PRO A 72 5.77 13.66 1.52
CA PRO A 72 5.41 15.02 1.95
C PRO A 72 4.40 15.04 3.11
N ASP A 73 3.49 14.05 3.15
CA ASP A 73 2.46 13.96 4.20
C ASP A 73 2.91 13.25 5.49
N THR A 74 4.18 12.86 5.64
CA THR A 74 4.67 12.10 6.81
C THR A 74 4.31 12.78 8.13
N HIS A 75 4.61 14.06 8.27
CA HIS A 75 4.34 14.81 9.50
C HIS A 75 2.83 14.95 9.77
N TYR A 76 2.04 15.14 8.71
CA TYR A 76 0.57 15.20 8.81
C TYR A 76 -0.01 13.87 9.30
N CYS A 77 0.42 12.75 8.73
CA CYS A 77 -0.01 11.41 9.13
C CYS A 77 0.43 11.07 10.56
N ALA A 78 1.61 11.52 10.99
CA ALA A 78 2.07 11.35 12.37
C ALA A 78 1.20 12.13 13.37
N ALA A 79 0.85 13.38 13.05
CA ALA A 79 -0.07 14.19 13.87
C ALA A 79 -1.47 13.54 13.95
N LEU A 80 -1.97 13.04 12.81
CA LEU A 80 -3.20 12.26 12.76
C LEU A 80 -3.16 11.03 13.68
N PHE A 81 -2.08 10.25 13.62
CA PHE A 81 -1.92 9.08 14.48
C PHE A 81 -1.81 9.45 15.95
N ARG A 82 -1.19 10.59 16.28
CA ARG A 82 -1.25 11.16 17.64
C ARG A 82 -2.69 11.47 18.05
N TYR A 83 -3.46 12.15 17.20
CA TYR A 83 -4.86 12.46 17.50
C TYR A 83 -5.72 11.21 17.68
N LEU A 84 -5.50 10.15 16.88
CA LEU A 84 -6.20 8.88 17.05
C LEU A 84 -5.96 8.28 18.44
N ARG A 85 -4.71 8.32 18.90
CA ARG A 85 -4.34 7.82 20.24
C ARG A 85 -4.93 8.67 21.35
N GLU A 86 -4.89 10.00 21.23
CA GLU A 86 -5.53 10.89 22.21
C GLU A 86 -7.06 10.73 22.22
N PHE A 87 -7.68 10.52 21.06
CA PHE A 87 -9.10 10.17 20.94
C PHE A 87 -9.41 8.83 21.61
N ALA A 88 -8.57 7.81 21.39
CA ALA A 88 -8.74 6.51 22.04
C ALA A 88 -8.64 6.62 23.57
N ILE A 89 -7.73 7.45 24.08
CA ILE A 89 -7.63 7.76 25.52
C ILE A 89 -8.89 8.48 26.03
N LEU A 90 -9.39 9.48 25.29
CA LEU A 90 -10.59 10.23 25.68
C LEU A 90 -11.83 9.33 25.83
N TYR A 91 -11.96 8.32 24.96
CA TYR A 91 -13.09 7.39 24.95
C TYR A 91 -12.69 5.97 25.39
N GLN A 92 -11.67 5.83 26.23
CA GLN A 92 -11.02 4.56 26.57
C GLN A 92 -11.98 3.41 26.92
N GLN A 93 -13.06 3.70 27.65
CA GLN A 93 -14.04 2.69 28.08
C GLN A 93 -14.92 2.14 26.94
N TYR A 94 -14.96 2.85 25.81
CA TYR A 94 -15.87 2.60 24.70
C TYR A 94 -15.16 2.24 23.39
N VAL A 95 -13.82 2.23 23.39
CA VAL A 95 -13.00 2.05 22.19
C VAL A 95 -12.34 0.69 22.18
N SER A 96 -12.47 -0.02 21.05
CA SER A 96 -11.57 -1.10 20.65
C SER A 96 -10.57 -0.55 19.64
N PHE A 97 -9.27 -0.63 19.93
CA PHE A 97 -8.22 -0.12 19.05
C PHE A 97 -7.39 -1.24 18.45
N ILE A 98 -7.47 -1.40 17.12
CA ILE A 98 -6.77 -2.44 16.36
C ILE A 98 -5.72 -1.81 15.45
N CYS A 99 -4.51 -2.34 15.51
CA CYS A 99 -3.49 -2.16 14.48
C CYS A 99 -3.33 -3.46 13.70
N ALA A 100 -3.38 -3.42 12.36
CA ALA A 100 -3.28 -4.62 11.55
C ALA A 100 -2.28 -4.47 10.40
N ASP A 101 -1.64 -5.57 10.03
CA ASP A 101 -0.72 -5.63 8.89
C ASP A 101 -0.51 -7.06 8.38
N ASP A 102 -0.14 -7.19 7.12
CA ASP A 102 0.23 -8.46 6.47
C ASP A 102 1.76 -8.55 6.35
N LYS A 103 2.31 -9.68 6.78
CA LYS A 103 3.72 -9.98 6.63
C LYS A 103 4.03 -10.39 5.19
N HIS A 104 5.30 -10.21 4.80
CA HIS A 104 5.82 -10.84 3.59
C HIS A 104 5.52 -12.35 3.57
N LYS A 105 5.21 -12.84 2.38
CA LYS A 105 4.89 -14.24 2.11
C LYS A 105 5.98 -15.20 2.60
N VAL A 106 5.53 -16.33 3.13
CA VAL A 106 6.35 -17.46 3.57
C VAL A 106 6.17 -18.57 2.54
N SER A 107 7.24 -18.91 1.82
CA SER A 107 7.22 -19.94 0.79
C SER A 107 7.06 -21.35 1.36
N ILE A 108 6.33 -22.21 0.64
CA ILE A 108 6.22 -23.65 0.90
C ILE A 108 6.95 -24.38 -0.23
N GLY A 109 7.85 -25.31 0.12
CA GLY A 109 8.59 -26.08 -0.87
C GLY A 109 7.81 -27.26 -1.47
N GLU A 110 8.19 -27.63 -2.70
CA GLU A 110 7.66 -28.77 -3.46
C GLU A 110 8.70 -29.90 -3.42
N GLY A 111 8.47 -30.92 -2.58
CA GLY A 111 9.39 -32.06 -2.39
C GLY A 111 10.72 -31.73 -1.69
N ILE A 112 11.01 -30.45 -1.46
CA ILE A 112 12.21 -29.96 -0.79
C ILE A 112 11.81 -28.98 0.31
N ASN A 113 12.46 -29.05 1.46
CA ASN A 113 12.26 -28.12 2.56
C ASN A 113 12.72 -26.69 2.18
N THR A 114 11.79 -25.75 2.11
CA THR A 114 12.10 -24.33 1.79
C THR A 114 12.07 -23.46 3.04
N SER A 115 13.14 -22.68 3.26
CA SER A 115 13.23 -21.75 4.38
C SER A 115 12.18 -20.63 4.31
N THR A 116 11.67 -20.21 5.47
CA THR A 116 10.75 -19.06 5.59
C THR A 116 11.37 -17.70 5.21
N GLY A 117 12.67 -17.63 4.92
CA GLY A 117 13.34 -16.42 4.44
C GLY A 117 13.67 -15.38 5.54
N VAL A 118 13.37 -15.68 6.81
CA VAL A 118 13.73 -14.84 7.96
C VAL A 118 15.24 -14.95 8.24
N ARG A 119 15.97 -13.82 8.23
CA ARG A 119 17.45 -13.81 8.27
C ARG A 119 18.04 -14.37 9.59
N ASN A 120 19.06 -15.21 9.40
CA ASN A 120 20.12 -15.71 10.30
C ASN A 120 19.74 -16.57 11.52
N ARG A 121 19.67 -17.90 11.33
CA ARG A 121 20.35 -18.97 12.12
C ARG A 121 20.00 -20.36 11.53
N LYS A 122 20.71 -21.40 12.00
CA LYS A 122 20.50 -22.82 11.61
C LYS A 122 19.01 -23.20 11.67
N THR A 123 18.52 -23.88 10.64
CA THR A 123 17.13 -24.28 10.46
C THR A 123 16.89 -25.68 11.00
N ILE A 124 15.78 -25.90 11.69
CA ILE A 124 15.32 -27.21 12.16
C ILE A 124 14.53 -27.86 11.01
N VAL A 125 14.96 -29.06 10.61
CA VAL A 125 14.28 -29.91 9.63
C VAL A 125 13.93 -31.24 10.29
N PHE A 126 12.93 -31.94 9.76
CA PHE A 126 12.67 -33.32 10.17
C PHE A 126 13.92 -34.18 9.94
N GLN A 127 14.13 -35.16 10.83
CA GLN A 127 15.38 -35.89 10.98
C GLN A 127 15.81 -36.65 9.71
N GLU A 128 14.87 -36.91 8.80
CA GLU A 128 15.08 -37.69 7.57
C GLU A 128 15.19 -36.82 6.31
N THR A 129 15.14 -35.49 6.42
CA THR A 129 14.95 -34.62 5.24
C THR A 129 16.18 -33.74 4.95
N PRO A 130 16.70 -33.73 3.70
CA PRO A 130 17.77 -32.82 3.32
C PRO A 130 17.28 -31.37 3.33
N LEU A 131 18.03 -30.47 3.98
CA LEU A 131 17.82 -29.03 3.91
C LEU A 131 18.56 -28.48 2.68
N VAL A 132 17.84 -28.17 1.62
CA VAL A 132 18.39 -27.53 0.41
C VAL A 132 17.83 -26.11 0.33
N ALA A 133 18.71 -25.12 0.13
CA ALA A 133 18.29 -23.74 -0.06
C ALA A 133 17.68 -23.57 -1.46
N CYS A 134 16.36 -23.74 -1.56
CA CYS A 134 15.62 -23.32 -2.75
C CYS A 134 15.44 -21.80 -2.69
N ASN A 135 15.99 -21.10 -3.69
CA ASN A 135 15.78 -19.66 -3.86
C ASN A 135 14.28 -19.39 -4.19
N HIS A 136 13.86 -18.13 -4.09
CA HIS A 136 12.46 -17.69 -4.26
C HIS A 136 11.80 -18.11 -5.59
N ASP A 137 12.57 -18.51 -6.60
CA ASP A 137 12.10 -18.86 -7.94
C ASP A 137 11.58 -20.31 -8.07
N PHE A 138 11.57 -21.12 -7.00
CA PHE A 138 11.21 -22.55 -7.05
C PHE A 138 9.98 -22.94 -6.21
N THR A 139 9.21 -21.99 -5.66
CA THR A 139 8.03 -22.32 -4.84
C THR A 139 6.73 -21.79 -5.42
N LYS A 140 5.79 -22.69 -5.72
CA LYS A 140 4.45 -22.39 -6.26
C LYS A 140 3.43 -21.97 -5.20
N LEU A 141 3.63 -22.43 -3.96
CA LEU A 141 2.73 -22.21 -2.83
C LEU A 141 3.38 -21.31 -1.78
N SER A 142 2.57 -20.47 -1.14
CA SER A 142 3.03 -19.61 -0.05
C SER A 142 1.89 -19.24 0.89
N LEU A 143 2.24 -18.93 2.14
CA LEU A 143 1.34 -18.40 3.15
C LEU A 143 1.63 -16.92 3.37
N THR A 144 0.59 -16.12 3.58
CA THR A 144 0.68 -14.73 4.03
C THR A 144 0.30 -14.67 5.51
N PRO A 145 1.27 -14.49 6.43
CA PRO A 145 0.96 -14.26 7.82
C PRO A 145 0.27 -12.89 7.97
N SER A 146 -0.85 -12.85 8.69
CA SER A 146 -1.62 -11.65 8.99
C SER A 146 -1.67 -11.43 10.48
N VAL A 147 -1.49 -10.18 10.91
CA VAL A 147 -1.50 -9.81 12.32
C VAL A 147 -2.64 -8.83 12.57
N ILE A 148 -3.44 -9.12 13.59
CA ILE A 148 -4.44 -8.22 14.18
C ILE A 148 -4.00 -7.96 15.63
N PHE A 149 -3.54 -6.76 15.92
CA PHE A 149 -3.06 -6.36 17.25
C PHE A 149 -4.09 -5.46 17.94
N PHE A 150 -4.74 -6.00 18.97
CA PHE A 150 -5.58 -5.24 19.89
C PHE A 150 -4.70 -4.49 20.87
N CYS A 151 -4.69 -3.16 20.76
CA CYS A 151 -3.89 -2.30 21.60
C CYS A 151 -4.62 -2.06 22.93
N ASN A 152 -3.96 -2.33 24.04
CA ASN A 152 -4.39 -1.81 25.34
C ASN A 152 -4.20 -0.30 25.31
N ILE A 153 -5.31 0.43 25.47
CA ILE A 153 -5.28 1.89 25.48
C ILE A 153 -4.81 2.32 26.88
N PRO A 154 -3.66 3.03 27.00
CA PRO A 154 -3.17 3.50 28.29
C PRO A 154 -3.95 4.72 28.81
N GLN A 155 -3.62 5.18 30.02
CA GLN A 155 -4.21 6.38 30.62
C GLN A 155 -3.62 7.68 30.06
N SER A 156 -2.35 7.65 29.61
CA SER A 156 -1.66 8.81 29.06
C SER A 156 -1.10 8.54 27.67
N ILE A 157 -0.94 9.59 26.87
CA ILE A 157 -0.32 9.53 25.54
C ILE A 157 1.19 9.21 25.60
N GLU A 158 1.81 9.44 26.75
CA GLU A 158 3.22 9.18 27.03
C GLU A 158 3.50 7.68 27.27
N ASP A 159 2.47 6.92 27.64
CA ASP A 159 2.55 5.51 27.91
C ASP A 159 2.59 4.66 26.63
N SER A 160 2.95 3.38 26.78
CA SER A 160 3.12 2.46 25.66
C SER A 160 1.80 1.94 25.09
N PHE A 161 1.57 2.20 23.80
CA PHE A 161 0.53 1.56 22.97
C PHE A 161 0.98 0.19 22.38
N TYR A 162 2.05 -0.41 22.90
CA TYR A 162 2.60 -1.68 22.40
C TYR A 162 2.31 -2.88 23.31
N SER A 163 1.30 -2.76 24.17
CA SER A 163 0.78 -3.87 24.98
C SER A 163 -0.63 -4.22 24.52
N GLY A 164 -1.03 -5.48 24.70
CA GLY A 164 -2.37 -5.98 24.35
C GLY A 164 -2.34 -7.34 23.67
N LYS A 165 -3.45 -7.73 23.06
CA LYS A 165 -3.64 -9.08 22.51
C LYS A 165 -3.28 -9.14 21.04
N VAL A 166 -2.49 -10.15 20.66
CA VAL A 166 -2.09 -10.38 19.27
C VAL A 166 -2.82 -11.59 18.72
N PHE A 167 -3.51 -11.39 17.61
CA PHE A 167 -4.12 -12.44 16.81
C PHE A 167 -3.32 -12.62 15.52
N VAL A 168 -3.03 -13.86 15.14
CA VAL A 168 -2.26 -14.19 13.94
C VAL A 168 -2.98 -15.24 13.12
N SER A 169 -2.97 -15.09 11.80
CA SER A 169 -3.45 -16.11 10.86
C SER A 169 -2.46 -16.32 9.73
N PHE A 170 -2.42 -17.52 9.16
CA PHE A 170 -1.55 -17.86 8.04
C PHE A 170 -2.40 -18.13 6.80
N LYS A 171 -2.66 -17.12 5.99
CA LYS A 171 -3.57 -17.23 4.84
C LYS A 171 -2.88 -17.87 3.65
N ASP A 172 -3.49 -18.88 3.07
CA ASP A 172 -3.03 -19.45 1.81
C ASP A 172 -3.21 -18.49 0.63
N THR A 173 -2.16 -18.34 -0.17
CA THR A 173 -2.19 -17.44 -1.34
C THR A 173 -3.03 -17.96 -2.51
N VAL A 174 -3.32 -19.26 -2.58
CA VAL A 174 -4.12 -19.85 -3.66
C VAL A 174 -5.61 -19.67 -3.40
N PHE A 175 -6.11 -20.18 -2.28
CA PHE A 175 -7.52 -20.32 -1.92
C PHE A 175 -8.02 -19.29 -0.91
N GLN A 176 -7.12 -18.63 -0.18
CA GLN A 176 -7.45 -17.61 0.83
C GLN A 176 -6.81 -16.24 0.49
N PRO A 177 -6.96 -15.71 -0.74
CA PRO A 177 -6.31 -14.47 -1.13
C PRO A 177 -6.79 -13.29 -0.28
N SER A 178 -5.85 -12.43 0.11
CA SER A 178 -6.15 -11.16 0.79
C SER A 178 -7.12 -10.32 -0.06
N SER A 179 -8.12 -9.76 0.61
CA SER A 179 -9.04 -8.78 0.04
C SER A 179 -9.60 -7.91 1.16
N ALA A 180 -9.98 -6.68 0.84
CA ALA A 180 -10.55 -5.75 1.83
C ALA A 180 -11.71 -6.36 2.64
N ILE A 181 -12.62 -7.10 1.99
CA ILE A 181 -13.80 -7.70 2.64
C ILE A 181 -13.40 -8.84 3.58
N ARG A 182 -12.45 -9.69 3.15
CA ARG A 182 -11.89 -10.76 3.98
C ARG A 182 -11.26 -10.19 5.24
N HIS A 183 -10.43 -9.16 5.11
CA HIS A 183 -9.81 -8.50 6.26
C HIS A 183 -10.86 -7.96 7.24
N THR A 184 -11.93 -7.33 6.75
CA THR A 184 -12.99 -6.84 7.64
C THR A 184 -13.80 -7.95 8.30
N THR A 185 -14.06 -9.07 7.60
CA THR A 185 -14.70 -10.25 8.19
C THR A 185 -13.81 -10.84 9.30
N GLU A 186 -12.51 -10.97 9.04
CA GLU A 186 -11.53 -11.43 10.02
C GLU A 186 -11.41 -10.48 11.22
N PHE A 187 -11.41 -9.16 10.99
CA PHE A 187 -11.46 -8.17 12.07
C PHE A 187 -12.68 -8.36 12.95
N TYR A 188 -13.87 -8.53 12.37
CA TYR A 188 -15.08 -8.76 13.15
C TYR A 188 -15.00 -10.04 13.99
N ASN A 189 -14.58 -11.16 13.38
CA ASN A 189 -14.43 -12.43 14.09
C ASN A 189 -13.43 -12.33 15.24
N ALA A 190 -12.31 -11.64 15.04
CA ALA A 190 -11.33 -11.38 16.08
C ALA A 190 -11.88 -10.46 17.18
N ILE A 191 -12.65 -9.42 16.84
CA ILE A 191 -13.31 -8.51 17.80
C ILE A 191 -14.30 -9.29 18.68
N PHE A 192 -15.13 -10.11 18.05
CA PHE A 192 -16.12 -10.95 18.73
C PHE A 192 -15.46 -11.92 19.71
N THR A 193 -14.36 -12.55 19.28
CA THR A 193 -13.57 -13.48 20.10
C THR A 193 -12.88 -12.77 21.26
N HIS A 194 -12.24 -11.62 20.99
CA HIS A 194 -11.48 -10.87 21.99
C HIS A 194 -12.36 -10.31 23.10
N HIS A 195 -13.54 -9.78 22.76
CA HIS A 195 -14.43 -9.12 23.70
C HIS A 195 -15.55 -10.02 24.25
N LEU A 196 -15.58 -11.31 23.90
CA LEU A 196 -16.59 -12.29 24.33
C LEU A 196 -18.04 -11.76 24.20
N ASN A 197 -18.35 -11.18 23.04
CA ASN A 197 -19.64 -10.53 22.69
C ASN A 197 -19.90 -9.15 23.31
N ASN A 198 -19.07 -8.68 24.24
CA ASN A 198 -19.21 -7.33 24.81
C ASN A 198 -18.41 -6.30 24.00
N ILE A 199 -18.79 -6.14 22.73
CA ILE A 199 -18.04 -5.33 21.76
C ILE A 199 -18.16 -3.83 22.11
N PRO A 200 -17.04 -3.10 22.29
CA PRO A 200 -17.08 -1.65 22.51
C PRO A 200 -17.72 -0.93 21.32
N PRO A 201 -18.54 0.12 21.55
CA PRO A 201 -19.30 0.77 20.49
C PRO A 201 -18.46 1.61 19.52
N ILE A 202 -17.20 1.93 19.85
CA ILE A 202 -16.29 2.66 18.97
C ILE A 202 -15.16 1.73 18.51
N LEU A 203 -14.93 1.65 17.20
CA LEU A 203 -13.83 0.90 16.62
C LEU A 203 -12.80 1.83 15.97
N CYS A 204 -11.55 1.72 16.39
CA CYS A 204 -10.41 2.39 15.75
C CYS A 204 -9.54 1.35 15.05
N LEU A 205 -9.28 1.55 13.75
CA LEU A 205 -8.42 0.70 12.92
C LEU A 205 -7.22 1.51 12.43
N TYR A 206 -6.02 0.94 12.53
CA TYR A 206 -4.79 1.52 11.98
C TYR A 206 -4.03 0.49 11.14
N THR A 207 -3.75 0.83 9.89
CA THR A 207 -3.11 -0.10 8.92
C THR A 207 -2.01 0.58 8.10
N ASP A 208 -1.24 -0.20 7.35
CA ASP A 208 -0.16 0.30 6.49
C ASP A 208 -0.67 1.10 5.27
N GLY A 209 -1.94 0.94 4.91
CA GLY A 209 -2.57 1.60 3.77
C GLY A 209 -2.27 0.97 2.41
N GLY A 210 -1.87 -0.32 2.40
CA GLY A 210 -1.82 -1.16 1.20
C GLY A 210 -3.15 -1.22 0.44
N PRO A 211 -3.21 -1.87 -0.74
CA PRO A 211 -4.39 -1.87 -1.60
C PRO A 211 -5.70 -2.26 -0.88
N ASP A 212 -5.66 -3.28 -0.02
CA ASP A 212 -6.83 -3.78 0.72
C ASP A 212 -7.24 -2.92 1.92
N HIS A 213 -6.43 -1.92 2.25
CA HIS A 213 -6.72 -0.96 3.31
C HIS A 213 -6.89 0.46 2.75
N ARG A 214 -6.73 0.65 1.44
CA ARG A 214 -6.70 1.98 0.86
C ARG A 214 -8.10 2.62 0.82
N THR A 215 -8.38 3.53 1.75
CA THR A 215 -9.72 4.14 1.97
C THR A 215 -10.35 4.90 0.79
N ILE A 216 -9.61 5.11 -0.30
CA ILE A 216 -10.13 5.68 -1.55
C ILE A 216 -10.73 4.63 -2.48
N PHE A 217 -10.40 3.35 -2.28
CA PHE A 217 -10.90 2.27 -3.11
C PHE A 217 -12.30 1.87 -2.65
N GLY A 218 -13.19 1.70 -3.62
CA GLY A 218 -14.58 1.35 -3.39
C GLY A 218 -14.76 0.02 -2.64
N SER A 219 -13.90 -0.96 -2.92
CA SER A 219 -13.87 -2.24 -2.21
C SER A 219 -13.66 -2.05 -0.71
N VAL A 220 -12.71 -1.19 -0.32
CA VAL A 220 -12.41 -0.86 1.08
C VAL A 220 -13.55 -0.08 1.71
N GLN A 221 -14.17 0.85 0.96
CA GLN A 221 -15.32 1.62 1.44
C GLN A 221 -16.49 0.71 1.81
N ILE A 222 -16.85 -0.20 0.90
CA ILE A 222 -17.92 -1.16 1.13
C ILE A 222 -17.59 -2.08 2.31
N SER A 223 -16.37 -2.61 2.35
CA SER A 223 -15.94 -3.55 3.40
C SER A 223 -16.05 -2.93 4.79
N LEU A 224 -15.64 -1.67 4.95
CA LEU A 224 -15.75 -0.96 6.23
C LEU A 224 -17.18 -0.55 6.58
N ILE A 225 -18.03 -0.28 5.59
CA ILE A 225 -19.46 -0.08 5.83
C ILE A 225 -20.10 -1.39 6.32
N CYS A 226 -19.76 -2.53 5.70
CA CYS A 226 -20.19 -3.84 6.20
C CYS A 226 -19.74 -4.06 7.64
N LEU A 227 -18.46 -3.78 7.96
CA LEU A 227 -17.93 -3.91 9.32
C LEU A 227 -18.66 -3.00 10.32
N PHE A 228 -18.89 -1.75 9.95
CA PHE A 228 -19.64 -0.77 10.76
C PHE A 228 -21.05 -1.28 11.10
N LEU A 229 -21.78 -1.72 10.08
CA LEU A 229 -23.16 -2.21 10.24
C LEU A 229 -23.22 -3.55 10.97
N HIS A 230 -22.29 -4.47 10.70
CA HIS A 230 -22.29 -5.79 11.32
C HIS A 230 -21.98 -5.72 12.81
N GLY A 231 -20.94 -4.95 13.19
CA GLY A 231 -20.60 -4.74 14.59
C GLY A 231 -21.49 -3.73 15.30
N ASN A 232 -22.47 -3.15 14.61
CA ASN A 232 -23.37 -2.13 15.12
C ASN A 232 -22.66 -0.99 15.85
N PHE A 233 -21.47 -0.61 15.37
CA PHE A 233 -20.64 0.41 16.00
C PHE A 233 -21.34 1.78 15.93
N ASP A 234 -21.19 2.59 16.96
CA ASP A 234 -21.62 3.98 16.95
C ASP A 234 -20.65 4.84 16.14
N MET A 235 -19.37 4.46 16.12
CA MET A 235 -18.34 5.09 15.30
C MET A 235 -17.25 4.10 14.90
N LEU A 236 -16.86 4.14 13.62
CA LEU A 236 -15.72 3.43 13.08
C LEU A 236 -14.73 4.45 12.49
N ILE A 237 -13.48 4.34 12.90
CA ILE A 237 -12.36 5.17 12.42
C ILE A 237 -11.36 4.26 11.71
N ALA A 238 -11.22 4.40 10.40
CA ALA A 238 -10.20 3.68 9.62
C ALA A 238 -9.04 4.61 9.21
N MET A 239 -7.89 4.42 9.82
CA MET A 239 -6.69 5.23 9.58
C MET A 239 -5.53 4.41 9.03
N ARG A 240 -4.59 5.13 8.42
CA ARG A 240 -3.46 4.52 7.70
C ARG A 240 -2.17 5.28 7.91
N THR A 241 -1.05 4.59 7.76
CA THR A 241 0.27 5.22 7.67
C THR A 241 0.41 6.04 6.39
N ALA A 242 1.39 6.97 6.37
CA ALA A 242 1.79 7.62 5.13
C ALA A 242 2.43 6.59 4.17
N PRO A 243 2.32 6.76 2.84
CA PRO A 243 3.01 5.90 1.89
C PRO A 243 4.51 5.82 2.21
N HIS A 244 5.08 4.61 2.20
CA HIS A 244 6.48 4.33 2.59
C HIS A 244 6.80 4.44 4.09
N HIS A 245 5.80 4.68 4.94
CA HIS A 245 5.94 4.78 6.41
C HIS A 245 5.19 3.66 7.17
N SER A 246 4.98 2.49 6.55
CA SER A 246 4.36 1.33 7.21
C SER A 246 5.05 0.93 8.51
N TRP A 247 6.35 1.19 8.64
CA TRP A 247 7.13 0.95 9.86
C TRP A 247 6.63 1.70 11.10
N THR A 248 5.79 2.73 10.94
CA THR A 248 5.14 3.44 12.05
C THR A 248 3.93 2.70 12.61
N ASN A 249 3.39 1.73 11.87
CA ASN A 249 2.30 0.87 12.31
C ASN A 249 2.73 0.04 13.53
N PRO A 250 2.00 0.08 14.67
CA PRO A 250 2.34 -0.77 15.80
C PRO A 250 2.38 -2.26 15.49
N ALA A 251 1.58 -2.72 14.53
CA ALA A 251 1.61 -4.10 14.05
C ALA A 251 2.97 -4.50 13.47
N GLU A 252 3.75 -3.58 12.89
CA GLU A 252 5.10 -3.87 12.37
C GLU A 252 6.06 -4.26 13.51
N ARG A 253 5.87 -3.74 14.72
CA ARG A 253 6.66 -4.18 15.88
C ARG A 253 6.34 -5.63 16.24
N ILE A 254 5.07 -6.03 16.12
CA ILE A 254 4.64 -7.43 16.33
C ILE A 254 5.26 -8.36 15.29
N MET A 255 5.44 -7.89 14.06
CA MET A 255 6.11 -8.65 12.99
C MET A 255 7.53 -9.09 13.37
N SER A 256 8.22 -8.34 14.24
CA SER A 256 9.55 -8.71 14.75
C SER A 256 9.51 -9.89 15.73
N ILE A 257 8.45 -10.04 16.50
CA ILE A 257 8.23 -11.18 17.41
C ILE A 257 7.75 -12.38 16.59
N LEU A 258 6.86 -12.17 15.61
CA LEU A 258 6.42 -13.22 14.69
C LEU A 258 7.59 -13.83 13.90
N ASN A 259 8.61 -13.01 13.57
CA ASN A 259 9.86 -13.52 12.98
C ASN A 259 10.55 -14.57 13.85
N LEU A 260 10.48 -14.49 15.19
CA LEU A 260 11.06 -15.50 16.09
C LEU A 260 10.37 -16.85 15.91
N GLY A 261 9.04 -16.85 15.75
CA GLY A 261 8.27 -18.06 15.46
C GLY A 261 8.62 -18.67 14.12
N LEU A 262 8.90 -17.83 13.12
CA LEU A 262 9.27 -18.23 11.76
C LEU A 262 10.76 -18.52 11.57
N GLN A 263 11.62 -18.15 12.53
CA GLN A 263 13.06 -18.31 12.42
C GLN A 263 13.44 -19.79 12.53
N GLY A 264 14.37 -20.21 11.67
CA GLY A 264 14.87 -21.58 11.66
C GLY A 264 13.80 -22.60 11.27
N VAL A 265 12.78 -22.18 10.53
CA VAL A 265 11.74 -23.05 9.97
C VAL A 265 11.98 -23.26 8.48
N ALA A 266 11.81 -24.51 8.03
CA ALA A 266 11.64 -24.83 6.63
C ALA A 266 10.34 -25.61 6.43
N LEU A 267 9.62 -25.27 5.37
CA LEU A 267 8.29 -25.78 5.06
C LEU A 267 8.32 -26.53 3.73
N VAL A 268 7.64 -27.66 3.71
CA VAL A 268 7.40 -28.48 2.52
C VAL A 268 5.94 -28.91 2.57
N LYS A 269 5.30 -29.00 1.40
CA LYS A 269 3.98 -29.62 1.30
C LYS A 269 4.10 -31.13 1.48
N ASP A 270 3.11 -31.76 2.09
CA ASP A 270 3.02 -33.22 2.08
C ASP A 270 2.84 -33.74 0.64
N THR A 271 3.24 -34.99 0.41
CA THR A 271 3.00 -35.67 -0.86
C THR A 271 1.50 -35.90 -1.06
N MET A 272 0.97 -35.43 -2.19
CA MET A 272 -0.42 -35.63 -2.60
C MET A 272 -0.62 -37.00 -3.27
N SER A 273 -1.85 -37.31 -3.71
CA SER A 273 -2.08 -38.48 -4.56
C SER A 273 -1.24 -38.40 -5.86
N PRO A 274 -0.83 -39.54 -6.45
CA PRO A 274 -0.03 -39.55 -7.68
C PRO A 274 -0.67 -38.78 -8.84
N GLU A 275 -1.99 -38.82 -8.93
CA GLU A 275 -2.78 -38.08 -9.92
C GLU A 275 -2.68 -36.57 -9.69
N SER A 276 -2.83 -36.13 -8.43
CA SER A 276 -2.71 -34.72 -8.02
C SER A 276 -1.29 -34.19 -8.21
N GLU A 277 -0.25 -34.96 -7.88
CA GLU A 277 1.15 -34.56 -8.12
C GLU A 277 1.44 -34.39 -9.61
N THR A 278 0.98 -35.33 -10.45
CA THR A 278 1.15 -35.26 -11.90
C THR A 278 0.42 -34.06 -12.50
N ALA A 279 -0.76 -33.73 -11.97
CA ALA A 279 -1.52 -32.56 -12.38
C ALA A 279 -0.84 -31.26 -11.94
N PHE A 280 -0.41 -31.18 -10.67
CA PHE A 280 0.19 -30.00 -10.07
C PHE A 280 1.56 -29.65 -10.65
N ALA A 281 2.37 -30.66 -11.01
CA ALA A 281 3.69 -30.47 -11.60
C ALA A 281 3.66 -29.59 -12.86
N LYS A 282 2.56 -29.60 -13.61
CA LYS A 282 2.36 -28.86 -14.87
C LYS A 282 1.89 -27.42 -14.70
N LEU A 283 1.60 -26.99 -13.46
CA LEU A 283 1.02 -25.68 -13.16
C LEU A 283 2.11 -24.77 -12.60
N ASP A 284 2.27 -23.58 -13.16
CA ASP A 284 3.36 -22.66 -12.79
C ASP A 284 2.86 -21.35 -12.18
N THR A 285 1.61 -20.98 -12.42
CA THR A 285 1.02 -19.74 -11.89
C THR A 285 -0.11 -20.01 -10.89
N LEU A 286 -0.32 -19.07 -9.96
CA LEU A 286 -1.45 -19.15 -9.02
C LEU A 286 -2.81 -19.24 -9.72
N ASP A 287 -2.95 -18.59 -10.87
CA ASP A 287 -4.21 -18.61 -11.63
C ASP A 287 -4.44 -19.95 -12.33
N GLU A 288 -3.39 -20.57 -12.86
CA GLU A 288 -3.44 -21.95 -13.38
C GLU A 288 -3.80 -22.95 -12.28
N ILE A 289 -3.18 -22.82 -11.11
CA ILE A 289 -3.47 -23.69 -9.94
C ILE A 289 -4.94 -23.55 -9.54
N ARG A 290 -5.44 -22.32 -9.42
CA ARG A 290 -6.86 -22.06 -9.08
C ARG A 290 -7.81 -22.62 -10.14
N ALA A 291 -7.49 -22.44 -11.42
CA ALA A 291 -8.32 -22.94 -12.52
C ALA A 291 -8.37 -24.47 -12.52
N ALA A 292 -7.22 -25.13 -12.38
CA ALA A 292 -7.13 -26.58 -12.32
C ALA A 292 -7.87 -27.15 -11.10
N ALA A 293 -7.67 -26.57 -9.91
CA ALA A 293 -8.35 -26.96 -8.69
C ALA A 293 -9.88 -26.80 -8.79
N LYS A 294 -10.37 -25.78 -9.52
CA LYS A 294 -11.81 -25.62 -9.77
C LYS A 294 -12.40 -26.74 -10.63
N THR A 295 -11.61 -27.35 -11.50
CA THR A 295 -12.04 -28.44 -12.40
C THR A 295 -11.75 -29.84 -11.85
N ASN A 296 -10.86 -29.95 -10.87
CA ASN A 296 -10.40 -31.21 -10.29
C ASN A 296 -10.51 -31.15 -8.77
N GLU A 297 -11.62 -31.69 -8.25
CA GLU A 297 -11.92 -31.71 -6.81
C GLU A 297 -10.89 -32.49 -5.99
N THR A 298 -10.31 -33.56 -6.57
CA THR A 298 -9.25 -34.34 -5.90
C THR A 298 -8.01 -33.49 -5.69
N LEU A 299 -7.55 -32.78 -6.74
CA LEU A 299 -6.41 -31.87 -6.65
C LEU A 299 -6.67 -30.75 -5.64
N GLN A 300 -7.88 -30.18 -5.63
CA GLN A 300 -8.26 -29.16 -4.66
C GLN A 300 -8.21 -29.68 -3.22
N SER A 301 -8.81 -30.84 -2.96
CA SER A 301 -8.85 -31.46 -1.64
C SER A 301 -7.46 -31.80 -1.13
N ASP A 302 -6.62 -32.38 -1.99
CA ASP A 302 -5.24 -32.73 -1.64
C ASP A 302 -4.41 -31.47 -1.34
N LEU A 303 -4.49 -30.43 -2.20
CA LEU A 303 -3.79 -29.16 -1.97
C LEU A 303 -4.23 -28.50 -0.66
N CYS A 304 -5.54 -28.43 -0.39
CA CYS A 304 -6.06 -27.89 0.86
C CYS A 304 -5.49 -28.63 2.07
N LYS A 305 -5.51 -29.97 2.07
CA LYS A 305 -4.96 -30.78 3.17
C LYS A 305 -3.48 -30.51 3.38
N CYS A 306 -2.68 -30.52 2.31
CA CYS A 306 -1.25 -30.23 2.40
C CYS A 306 -0.98 -28.85 2.99
N ILE A 307 -1.71 -27.83 2.55
CA ILE A 307 -1.53 -26.46 3.02
C ILE A 307 -1.99 -26.32 4.49
N THR A 308 -3.13 -26.90 4.86
CA THR A 308 -3.63 -26.91 6.25
C THR A 308 -2.63 -27.56 7.20
N ARG A 309 -1.94 -28.62 6.78
CA ARG A 309 -0.89 -29.22 7.61
C ARG A 309 0.25 -28.22 7.90
N VAL A 310 0.66 -27.45 6.89
CA VAL A 310 1.68 -26.40 7.07
C VAL A 310 1.18 -25.26 7.97
N GLN A 311 -0.08 -24.85 7.83
CA GLN A 311 -0.71 -23.84 8.69
C GLN A 311 -0.66 -24.26 10.17
N GLN A 312 -1.09 -25.49 10.48
CA GLN A 312 -1.05 -26.05 11.85
C GLN A 312 0.34 -26.07 12.48
N ILE A 313 1.39 -26.34 11.68
CA ILE A 313 2.78 -26.29 12.17
C ILE A 313 3.16 -24.87 12.58
N LEU A 314 2.77 -23.87 11.79
CA LEU A 314 3.07 -22.47 12.09
C LEU A 314 2.20 -21.93 13.24
N GLU A 315 0.95 -22.36 13.33
CA GLU A 315 0.03 -22.05 14.43
C GLU A 315 0.60 -22.52 15.77
N GLY A 316 0.94 -23.81 15.90
CA GLY A 316 1.49 -24.36 17.14
C GLY A 316 2.85 -23.77 17.56
N ARG A 317 3.57 -23.11 16.64
CA ARG A 317 4.76 -22.29 16.96
C ARG A 317 4.38 -20.89 17.39
N THR A 318 3.36 -20.31 16.77
CA THR A 318 2.88 -18.95 17.04
C THR A 318 2.24 -18.86 18.42
N GLU A 319 1.50 -19.89 18.86
CA GLU A 319 0.92 -19.96 20.21
C GLU A 319 1.96 -19.89 21.34
N ARG A 320 3.24 -20.19 21.04
CA ARG A 320 4.34 -20.09 22.01
C ARG A 320 4.95 -18.70 22.08
N LEU A 321 4.56 -17.80 21.17
CA LEU A 321 5.00 -16.41 21.18
C LEU A 321 4.19 -15.63 22.21
N VAL A 322 4.88 -14.71 22.87
CA VAL A 322 4.29 -13.86 23.92
C VAL A 322 4.68 -12.42 23.62
N LEU A 323 3.71 -11.51 23.73
CA LEU A 323 3.94 -10.08 23.77
C LEU A 323 3.83 -9.63 25.23
N HIS A 324 4.97 -9.28 25.84
CA HIS A 324 5.05 -9.07 27.29
C HIS A 324 4.62 -10.33 28.06
N ASP A 325 3.43 -10.33 28.64
CA ASP A 325 2.87 -11.45 29.41
C ASP A 325 1.68 -12.13 28.71
N GLU A 326 1.27 -11.62 27.53
CA GLU A 326 0.12 -12.12 26.77
C GLU A 326 0.56 -13.03 25.61
N SER A 327 0.11 -14.28 25.64
CA SER A 327 0.34 -15.21 24.53
C SER A 327 -0.40 -14.78 23.27
N PHE A 328 0.22 -15.03 22.13
CA PHE A 328 -0.41 -14.85 20.83
C PHE A 328 -1.55 -15.86 20.68
N GLN A 329 -2.61 -15.44 19.98
CA GLN A 329 -3.76 -16.27 19.66
C GLN A 329 -3.81 -16.48 18.16
N TYR A 330 -4.14 -17.69 17.71
CA TYR A 330 -4.38 -17.93 16.30
C TYR A 330 -5.86 -17.70 15.97
N TYR A 331 -6.16 -17.39 14.70
CA TYR A 331 -7.53 -17.39 14.19
C TYR A 331 -7.57 -17.98 12.78
N ASP A 332 -8.69 -18.62 12.46
CA ASP A 332 -8.92 -19.22 11.15
C ASP A 332 -9.20 -18.13 10.09
N PRO A 333 -8.58 -18.21 8.90
CA PRO A 333 -8.92 -17.34 7.78
C PRO A 333 -10.41 -17.42 7.43
N ALA A 334 -11.05 -16.29 7.15
CA ALA A 334 -12.49 -16.28 6.84
C ALA A 334 -12.79 -17.11 5.57
N ASP A 335 -13.71 -18.07 5.64
CA ASP A 335 -14.08 -18.82 4.43
C ASP A 335 -14.94 -17.99 3.47
N LYS A 336 -15.25 -18.55 2.31
CA LYS A 336 -16.05 -17.86 1.29
C LYS A 336 -17.49 -17.60 1.77
N THR A 337 -18.08 -18.53 2.51
CA THR A 337 -19.44 -18.40 3.03
C THR A 337 -19.53 -17.24 4.01
N MET A 338 -18.59 -17.15 4.95
CA MET A 338 -18.50 -16.02 5.88
C MET A 338 -18.34 -14.69 5.15
N ILE A 339 -17.51 -14.65 4.10
CA ILE A 339 -17.31 -13.43 3.30
C ILE A 339 -18.59 -13.04 2.55
N ASP A 340 -19.29 -14.00 1.95
CA ASP A 340 -20.54 -13.76 1.22
C ASP A 340 -21.65 -13.27 2.17
N GLU A 341 -21.77 -13.88 3.37
CA GLU A 341 -22.68 -13.43 4.43
C GLU A 341 -22.35 -12.01 4.91
N PHE A 342 -21.07 -11.72 5.14
CA PHE A 342 -20.61 -10.40 5.56
C PHE A 342 -20.84 -9.34 4.49
N PHE A 343 -20.67 -9.70 3.22
CA PHE A 343 -20.98 -8.82 2.10
C PHE A 343 -22.47 -8.51 2.01
N ASN A 344 -23.35 -9.48 2.26
CA ASN A 344 -24.81 -9.31 2.17
C ASN A 344 -25.37 -8.21 3.09
N ILE A 345 -24.60 -7.79 4.10
CA ILE A 345 -24.95 -6.66 4.98
C ILE A 345 -25.12 -5.35 4.20
N ILE A 346 -24.33 -5.15 3.13
CA ILE A 346 -24.45 -3.94 2.31
C ILE A 346 -25.81 -3.83 1.62
N LEU A 347 -26.53 -4.95 1.45
CA LEU A 347 -27.85 -4.98 0.84
C LEU A 347 -28.91 -4.29 1.70
N LEU A 348 -28.63 -4.00 2.97
CA LEU A 348 -29.43 -3.10 3.82
C LEU A 348 -29.44 -1.67 3.26
N ILE A 349 -28.35 -1.24 2.63
CA ILE A 349 -28.21 0.10 2.02
C ILE A 349 -28.61 0.06 0.55
N ASP A 350 -28.05 -0.88 -0.23
CA ASP A 350 -28.29 -0.98 -1.66
C ASP A 350 -28.40 -2.44 -2.10
N ARG A 351 -29.62 -2.89 -2.40
CA ARG A 351 -29.93 -4.27 -2.79
C ARG A 351 -29.38 -4.66 -4.16
N THR A 352 -28.91 -3.71 -4.97
CA THR A 352 -28.43 -3.97 -6.33
C THR A 352 -26.94 -4.24 -6.39
N LEU A 353 -26.23 -4.11 -5.28
CA LEU A 353 -24.78 -4.22 -5.25
C LEU A 353 -24.31 -5.68 -5.29
N LYS A 354 -23.28 -5.95 -6.07
CA LYS A 354 -22.60 -7.25 -6.14
C LYS A 354 -21.17 -7.14 -5.64
N ILE A 355 -20.63 -8.23 -5.10
CA ILE A 355 -19.27 -8.26 -4.53
C ILE A 355 -18.17 -7.91 -5.55
N SER A 356 -18.41 -8.16 -6.84
CA SER A 356 -17.50 -7.80 -7.93
C SER A 356 -17.63 -6.33 -8.40
N GLU A 357 -18.67 -5.61 -7.98
CA GLU A 357 -19.01 -4.25 -8.46
C GLU A 357 -18.41 -3.15 -7.57
N THR A 358 -17.10 -3.17 -7.33
CA THR A 358 -16.44 -2.27 -6.36
C THR A 358 -15.68 -1.09 -6.98
N THR A 359 -15.78 -0.88 -8.29
CA THR A 359 -15.09 0.21 -8.99
C THR A 359 -15.78 1.56 -8.77
N SER A 360 -15.00 2.64 -8.70
CA SER A 360 -15.52 4.00 -8.46
C SER A 360 -16.62 4.40 -9.45
N ASP A 361 -16.49 4.03 -10.73
CA ASP A 361 -17.47 4.34 -11.77
C ASP A 361 -18.80 3.64 -11.56
N ILE A 362 -18.80 2.42 -11.01
CA ILE A 362 -20.02 1.70 -10.69
C ILE A 362 -20.64 2.26 -9.41
N LEU A 363 -19.83 2.45 -8.36
CA LEU A 363 -20.31 2.93 -7.06
C LEU A 363 -20.88 4.35 -7.14
N SER A 364 -20.34 5.22 -8.01
CA SER A 364 -20.87 6.56 -8.23
C SER A 364 -22.30 6.58 -8.77
N LYS A 365 -22.74 5.49 -9.43
CA LYS A 365 -24.11 5.35 -9.97
C LYS A 365 -25.09 4.76 -8.96
N LYS A 366 -24.61 4.21 -7.84
CA LYS A 366 -25.43 3.59 -6.78
C LYS A 366 -25.96 4.69 -5.85
N THR A 367 -27.14 5.24 -6.16
CA THR A 367 -27.67 6.43 -5.50
C THR A 367 -27.88 6.27 -3.99
N GLN A 368 -28.40 5.11 -3.55
CA GLN A 368 -28.64 4.81 -2.13
C GLN A 368 -27.32 4.74 -1.36
N LEU A 369 -26.32 4.03 -1.90
CA LEU A 369 -24.98 3.98 -1.33
C LEU A 369 -24.32 5.36 -1.24
N GLN A 370 -24.39 6.16 -2.31
CA GLN A 370 -23.82 7.51 -2.31
C GLN A 370 -24.51 8.43 -1.30
N GLN A 371 -25.83 8.29 -1.10
CA GLN A 371 -26.56 9.05 -0.10
C GLN A 371 -26.14 8.66 1.33
N PHE A 372 -25.97 7.36 1.59
CA PHE A 372 -25.46 6.90 2.87
C PHE A 372 -24.05 7.45 3.14
N MET A 373 -23.14 7.32 2.18
CA MET A 373 -21.77 7.82 2.31
C MET A 373 -21.70 9.33 2.56
N LYS A 374 -22.59 10.13 1.97
CA LYS A 374 -22.64 11.59 2.20
C LYS A 374 -23.13 11.98 3.59
N THR A 375 -23.99 11.15 4.19
CA THR A 375 -24.69 11.47 5.44
C THR A 375 -24.04 10.84 6.67
N HIS A 376 -23.44 9.65 6.51
CA HIS A 376 -22.90 8.84 7.61
C HIS A 376 -21.39 8.68 7.55
N CYS A 377 -20.75 9.03 6.44
CA CYS A 377 -19.30 8.92 6.29
C CYS A 377 -18.64 10.30 6.13
N ARG A 378 -17.41 10.40 6.64
CA ARG A 378 -16.53 11.54 6.39
C ARG A 378 -15.28 11.10 5.62
N GLN A 379 -14.67 12.04 4.89
CA GLN A 379 -13.48 11.81 4.08
C GLN A 379 -12.40 11.05 4.88
N ARG A 380 -11.78 10.03 4.24
CA ARG A 380 -10.90 9.00 4.84
C ARG A 380 -11.57 7.82 5.55
N GLN A 381 -12.90 7.66 5.43
CA GLN A 381 -13.71 6.56 5.99
C GLN A 381 -13.77 6.56 7.52
N TYR A 382 -14.17 7.70 8.07
CA TYR A 382 -14.84 7.69 9.36
C TYR A 382 -16.33 7.42 9.10
N ILE A 383 -16.92 6.48 9.82
CA ILE A 383 -18.34 6.18 9.76
C ILE A 383 -18.92 6.42 11.14
N LYS A 384 -20.02 7.16 11.26
CA LYS A 384 -20.67 7.45 12.54
C LYS A 384 -22.18 7.27 12.38
N LYS A 385 -22.84 6.74 13.41
CA LYS A 385 -24.31 6.76 13.48
C LYS A 385 -24.80 8.20 13.48
N CYS A 386 -25.96 8.43 12.86
CA CYS A 386 -26.55 9.77 12.80
C CYS A 386 -27.39 10.14 14.04
N GLY A 387 -27.72 9.17 14.90
CA GLY A 387 -28.57 9.38 16.08
C GLY A 387 -30.05 9.68 15.78
N GLN A 388 -30.46 9.67 14.50
CA GLN A 388 -31.83 10.00 14.11
C GLN A 388 -32.74 8.77 14.22
N LEU A 389 -33.85 8.90 14.97
CA LEU A 389 -34.88 7.86 15.07
C LEU A 389 -35.53 7.51 13.72
N SER A 390 -35.50 8.43 12.75
CA SER A 390 -36.00 8.22 11.40
C SER A 390 -35.02 7.47 10.49
N CYS A 391 -33.77 7.25 10.92
CA CYS A 391 -32.81 6.50 10.13
C CYS A 391 -33.16 5.02 10.14
N THR A 392 -33.46 4.46 8.96
CA THR A 392 -33.79 3.04 8.81
C THR A 392 -32.56 2.14 8.70
N ILE A 393 -31.36 2.73 8.60
CA ILE A 393 -30.09 2.01 8.41
C ILE A 393 -29.34 1.90 9.74
N CYS A 394 -29.21 3.02 10.47
CA CYS A 394 -28.60 2.99 11.80
C CYS A 394 -29.55 2.29 12.78
N GLN A 395 -29.03 1.36 13.56
CA GLN A 395 -29.73 0.86 14.74
C GLN A 395 -29.60 1.88 15.88
N SER A 396 -30.18 1.56 17.05
CA SER A 396 -30.05 2.39 18.25
C SER A 396 -28.58 2.60 18.63
N VAL A 397 -28.29 3.81 19.12
CA VAL A 397 -26.98 4.18 19.67
C VAL A 397 -26.73 3.37 20.95
N TRP A 398 -25.50 2.89 21.14
CA TRP A 398 -25.11 2.09 22.31
C TRP A 398 -24.39 2.91 23.38
N LEU A 399 -23.67 3.95 22.97
CA LEU A 399 -23.07 4.94 23.85
C LEU A 399 -24.16 5.63 24.68
N PRO A 400 -23.86 6.00 25.94
CA PRO A 400 -24.70 6.91 26.70
C PRO A 400 -24.93 8.23 25.94
N ASP A 401 -26.12 8.81 26.08
CA ASP A 401 -26.53 9.99 25.31
C ASP A 401 -25.54 11.17 25.48
N ASP A 402 -25.08 11.43 26.70
CA ASP A 402 -24.12 12.50 26.99
C ASP A 402 -22.76 12.26 26.30
N ILE A 403 -22.32 11.01 26.24
CA ILE A 403 -21.08 10.63 25.56
C ILE A 403 -21.25 10.74 24.05
N PHE A 404 -22.37 10.25 23.49
CA PHE A 404 -22.63 10.29 22.05
C PHE A 404 -22.83 11.72 21.52
N ASP A 405 -23.51 12.58 22.29
CA ASP A 405 -23.68 13.99 21.97
C ASP A 405 -22.33 14.73 21.97
N SER A 406 -21.43 14.31 22.85
CA SER A 406 -20.06 14.82 22.91
C SER A 406 -19.15 14.26 21.81
N LEU A 407 -19.51 13.12 21.21
CA LEU A 407 -18.69 12.42 20.23
C LEU A 407 -18.65 13.20 18.92
N ASP A 408 -17.47 13.65 18.51
CA ASP A 408 -17.23 14.27 17.20
C ASP A 408 -16.18 13.49 16.40
N TRP A 409 -16.14 13.76 15.10
CA TRP A 409 -15.17 13.25 14.15
C TRP A 409 -13.74 13.51 14.60
N LEU A 410 -12.85 12.57 14.30
CA LEU A 410 -11.42 12.78 14.48
C LEU A 410 -10.97 14.01 13.66
N PRO A 411 -10.26 14.98 14.27
CA PRO A 411 -9.92 16.21 13.58
C PRO A 411 -8.75 15.98 12.62
N ASP A 412 -8.74 16.78 11.56
CA ASP A 412 -7.60 16.93 10.67
C ASP A 412 -6.55 17.86 11.32
N PRO A 413 -5.25 17.54 11.22
CA PRO A 413 -4.18 18.40 11.71
C PRO A 413 -4.25 19.83 11.17
N ILE A 414 -4.27 20.79 12.10
CA ILE A 414 -4.18 22.23 11.83
C ILE A 414 -2.86 22.77 12.41
N PRO A 415 -2.22 23.78 11.79
CA PRO A 415 -1.00 24.38 12.31
C PRO A 415 -1.19 24.89 13.74
N SER A 416 -0.19 24.72 14.58
CA SER A 416 -0.20 25.28 15.93
C SER A 416 -0.07 26.81 15.87
N THR A 417 -0.80 27.48 16.76
CA THR A 417 -0.71 28.94 16.92
C THR A 417 0.56 29.37 17.65
N MET A 418 1.17 28.46 18.42
CA MET A 418 2.37 28.71 19.23
C MET A 418 3.66 28.31 18.50
N ASP A 419 3.60 27.27 17.67
CA ASP A 419 4.75 26.74 16.94
C ASP A 419 4.35 26.46 15.49
N LYS A 420 4.87 27.26 14.57
CA LYS A 420 4.50 27.18 13.14
C LYS A 420 5.03 25.93 12.45
N ASP A 421 6.00 25.23 13.04
CA ASP A 421 6.56 24.00 12.48
C ASP A 421 5.79 22.74 12.94
N HIS A 422 4.88 22.90 13.91
CA HIS A 422 4.09 21.81 14.48
C HIS A 422 2.59 21.95 14.23
N TYR A 423 1.88 20.82 14.28
CA TYR A 423 0.42 20.82 14.33
C TYR A 423 -0.06 21.05 15.78
N ALA A 424 -1.22 21.67 15.92
CA ALA A 424 -1.89 21.90 17.20
C ALA A 424 -2.06 20.60 18.01
N ASN A 425 -2.32 20.71 19.30
CA ASN A 425 -2.69 19.54 20.10
C ASN A 425 -4.13 19.10 19.79
N PHE A 426 -4.47 17.87 20.18
CA PHE A 426 -5.80 17.31 19.93
C PHE A 426 -6.90 18.15 20.59
N GLN A 427 -6.68 18.64 21.81
CA GLN A 427 -7.68 19.39 22.59
C GLN A 427 -8.07 20.70 21.90
N THR A 428 -7.14 21.35 21.19
CA THR A 428 -7.42 22.55 20.39
C THR A 428 -8.15 22.21 19.08
N ALA A 429 -7.79 21.08 18.45
CA ALA A 429 -8.33 20.71 17.15
C ALA A 429 -9.69 20.00 17.25
N TYR A 430 -9.95 19.25 18.32
CA TYR A 430 -11.16 18.46 18.48
C TYR A 430 -12.39 19.37 18.57
N ARG A 431 -13.48 18.98 17.89
CA ARG A 431 -14.71 19.77 17.77
C ARG A 431 -14.60 21.14 17.08
N SER A 432 -13.48 21.43 16.41
CA SER A 432 -13.29 22.69 15.69
C SER A 432 -13.65 22.63 14.20
N GLY A 433 -14.17 21.50 13.69
CA GLY A 433 -14.61 21.37 12.30
C GLY A 433 -13.48 21.45 11.25
N THR A 434 -12.28 21.02 11.61
CA THR A 434 -11.06 21.05 10.77
C THR A 434 -11.21 20.32 9.43
N THR A 435 -10.42 20.68 8.42
CA THR A 435 -10.38 19.99 7.12
C THR A 435 -8.94 19.66 6.70
N GLU A 436 -8.79 18.84 5.67
CA GLU A 436 -7.49 18.42 5.12
C GLU A 436 -6.67 19.54 4.44
N GLN A 437 -7.12 20.80 4.50
CA GLN A 437 -6.52 21.92 3.78
C GLN A 437 -5.02 22.12 4.06
N TYR A 438 -4.53 21.64 5.20
CA TYR A 438 -3.12 21.72 5.59
C TYR A 438 -2.32 20.44 5.28
N ARG A 439 -2.88 19.47 4.55
CA ARG A 439 -2.13 18.30 4.08
C ARG A 439 -1.13 18.74 3.00
N PRO A 440 0.19 18.52 3.16
CA PRO A 440 1.20 18.99 2.22
C PRO A 440 0.98 18.59 0.75
N THR A 441 0.64 17.33 0.48
CA THR A 441 0.35 16.88 -0.90
C THR A 441 -0.91 17.55 -1.46
N LEU A 442 -1.93 17.80 -0.62
CA LEU A 442 -3.14 18.52 -1.06
C LEU A 442 -2.81 19.98 -1.35
N MET A 443 -2.08 20.65 -0.46
CA MET A 443 -1.63 22.03 -0.66
C MET A 443 -0.80 22.15 -1.93
N THR A 444 0.12 21.21 -2.16
CA THR A 444 0.93 21.16 -3.38
C THR A 444 0.06 20.91 -4.60
N THR A 445 -0.93 20.01 -4.52
CA THR A 445 -1.86 19.74 -5.63
C THR A 445 -2.81 20.90 -5.89
N MET A 446 -3.20 21.67 -4.88
CA MET A 446 -4.02 22.88 -5.02
C MET A 446 -3.20 24.06 -5.54
N ALA A 447 -1.94 24.20 -5.13
CA ALA A 447 -1.02 25.22 -5.63
C ALA A 447 -0.56 24.91 -7.07
N ASN A 448 -0.33 23.63 -7.37
CA ASN A 448 0.08 23.12 -8.67
C ASN A 448 -1.11 22.59 -9.48
N SER A 449 -2.36 22.87 -9.07
CA SER A 449 -3.50 22.43 -9.86
C SER A 449 -3.34 23.11 -11.21
N GLU A 450 -2.90 22.34 -12.22
CA GLU A 450 -2.82 22.84 -13.57
C GLU A 450 -4.17 23.46 -13.84
N ARG A 451 -4.14 24.71 -14.29
CA ARG A 451 -5.34 25.45 -14.70
C ARG A 451 -6.17 24.71 -15.76
N VAL A 452 -5.56 23.66 -16.30
CA VAL A 452 -5.94 22.83 -17.41
C VAL A 452 -6.43 21.48 -16.88
N PRO A 453 -7.69 21.10 -17.12
CA PRO A 453 -8.13 19.74 -16.79
C PRO A 453 -7.31 18.71 -17.56
N SER A 454 -6.85 17.65 -16.88
CA SER A 454 -6.05 16.55 -17.45
C SER A 454 -6.65 15.92 -18.71
N SER A 455 -7.96 16.05 -18.92
CA SER A 455 -8.67 15.60 -20.12
C SER A 455 -8.47 16.46 -21.38
N ILE A 456 -7.79 17.62 -21.31
CA ILE A 456 -7.64 18.50 -22.48
C ILE A 456 -6.58 18.01 -23.47
N PHE A 457 -5.54 17.32 -23.00
CA PHE A 457 -4.35 16.98 -23.78
C PHE A 457 -4.58 15.76 -24.67
N THR A 458 -5.54 15.86 -25.58
CA THR A 458 -5.90 14.83 -26.55
C THR A 458 -5.84 15.40 -27.97
N ASN A 459 -5.54 14.56 -28.97
CA ASN A 459 -5.35 15.02 -30.36
C ASN A 459 -6.58 15.76 -30.94
N THR A 460 -7.79 15.40 -30.52
CA THR A 460 -9.03 16.04 -30.99
C THR A 460 -9.21 17.47 -30.47
N ARG A 461 -8.39 17.88 -29.49
CA ARG A 461 -8.46 19.18 -28.82
C ARG A 461 -7.32 20.13 -29.18
N VAL A 462 -6.38 19.70 -30.04
CA VAL A 462 -5.35 20.58 -30.63
C VAL A 462 -6.04 21.60 -31.56
N ARG A 463 -5.61 22.86 -31.48
CA ARG A 463 -6.16 23.99 -32.26
C ARG A 463 -5.09 24.67 -33.09
N GLU A 464 -3.91 24.86 -32.52
CA GLU A 464 -2.74 25.29 -33.28
C GLU A 464 -1.42 24.79 -32.69
N PHE A 465 -0.31 25.18 -33.30
CA PHE A 465 1.05 24.95 -32.84
C PHE A 465 1.78 26.27 -32.60
N ILE A 466 2.69 26.29 -31.62
CA ILE A 466 3.57 27.43 -31.36
C ILE A 466 5.00 26.94 -31.11
N GLN A 467 5.99 27.69 -31.60
CA GLN A 467 7.39 27.40 -31.32
C GLN A 467 7.82 28.14 -30.04
N CYS A 468 8.47 27.43 -29.13
CA CYS A 468 9.08 28.08 -27.97
C CYS A 468 10.31 28.87 -28.40
N PHE A 469 10.35 30.16 -28.08
CA PHE A 469 11.48 31.05 -28.40
C PHE A 469 12.78 30.61 -27.71
N GLN A 470 12.71 30.13 -26.46
CA GLN A 470 13.91 29.74 -25.68
C GLN A 470 14.55 28.42 -26.13
N TYR A 471 13.74 27.43 -26.49
CA TYR A 471 14.22 26.07 -26.75
C TYR A 471 14.04 25.61 -28.20
N GLY A 472 13.42 26.44 -29.05
CA GLY A 472 13.14 26.14 -30.45
C GLY A 472 12.15 24.98 -30.69
N LYS A 473 11.58 24.38 -29.63
CA LYS A 473 10.67 23.23 -29.72
C LYS A 473 9.23 23.67 -30.04
N ILE A 474 8.58 22.97 -30.96
CA ILE A 474 7.15 23.15 -31.27
C ILE A 474 6.29 22.54 -30.16
N ARG A 475 5.22 23.24 -29.78
CA ARG A 475 4.22 22.86 -28.79
C ARG A 475 2.82 22.94 -29.38
N CYS A 476 1.93 22.08 -28.89
CA CYS A 476 0.51 22.11 -29.25
C CYS A 476 -0.27 23.04 -28.32
N LEU A 477 -1.13 23.88 -28.93
CA LEU A 477 -2.14 24.68 -28.27
C LEU A 477 -3.47 23.92 -28.26
N TYR A 478 -4.05 23.73 -27.07
CA TYR A 478 -5.26 22.95 -26.83
C TYR A 478 -6.41 23.85 -26.40
N SER A 479 -7.63 23.50 -26.81
CA SER A 479 -8.87 24.12 -26.31
C SER A 479 -9.96 23.08 -26.09
N LYS A 480 -10.80 23.28 -25.06
CA LYS A 480 -11.92 22.39 -24.72
C LYS A 480 -12.95 22.33 -25.85
N CYS A 481 -13.21 23.46 -26.49
CA CYS A 481 -14.17 23.63 -27.57
C CYS A 481 -13.46 23.96 -28.89
N ALA A 482 -14.18 23.98 -30.01
CA ALA A 482 -13.67 24.58 -31.23
C ALA A 482 -13.54 26.10 -31.03
N LEU A 483 -12.49 26.72 -31.57
CA LEU A 483 -12.33 28.17 -31.50
C LEU A 483 -13.34 28.87 -32.42
N SER A 484 -13.95 29.96 -31.94
CA SER A 484 -14.77 30.85 -32.77
C SER A 484 -13.90 31.56 -33.83
N ALA A 485 -14.53 32.20 -34.82
CA ALA A 485 -13.78 32.97 -35.82
C ALA A 485 -12.92 34.07 -35.18
N GLU A 486 -13.47 34.77 -34.18
CA GLU A 486 -12.76 35.79 -33.40
C GLU A 486 -11.61 35.20 -32.58
N ASP A 487 -11.84 34.08 -31.89
CA ASP A 487 -10.80 33.41 -31.09
C ASP A 487 -9.67 32.86 -31.97
N LYS A 488 -9.96 32.43 -33.21
CA LYS A 488 -8.93 32.00 -34.18
C LYS A 488 -8.05 33.17 -34.61
N ILE A 489 -8.65 34.32 -34.93
CA ILE A 489 -7.91 35.53 -35.31
C ILE A 489 -7.05 35.99 -34.14
N ALA A 490 -7.61 36.08 -32.93
CA ALA A 490 -6.86 36.44 -31.74
C ALA A 490 -5.73 35.46 -31.43
N CYS A 491 -5.94 34.16 -31.68
CA CYS A 491 -4.92 33.13 -31.47
C CYS A 491 -3.76 33.32 -32.44
N GLN A 492 -4.04 33.60 -33.71
CA GLN A 492 -2.99 33.84 -34.70
C GLN A 492 -2.19 35.10 -34.38
N ILE A 493 -2.86 36.20 -34.05
CA ILE A 493 -2.20 37.45 -33.60
C ILE A 493 -1.30 37.16 -32.40
N SER A 494 -1.77 36.38 -31.43
CA SER A 494 -0.97 36.04 -30.24
C SER A 494 0.22 35.11 -30.55
N ILE A 495 0.15 34.30 -31.61
CA ILE A 495 1.28 33.47 -32.08
C ILE A 495 2.33 34.36 -32.77
N ASP A 496 1.88 35.32 -33.57
CA ASP A 496 2.76 36.16 -34.38
C ASP A 496 3.42 37.29 -33.56
N ASP A 497 2.71 37.83 -32.58
CA ASP A 497 3.17 39.01 -31.83
C ASP A 497 3.96 38.66 -30.56
N TRP A 498 3.77 37.47 -29.96
CA TRP A 498 4.27 37.17 -28.60
C TRP A 498 5.28 36.03 -28.54
N ASP A 499 6.39 36.28 -27.83
CA ASP A 499 7.42 35.28 -27.58
C ASP A 499 6.99 34.28 -26.49
N TYR A 500 6.58 33.09 -26.94
CA TYR A 500 6.18 32.02 -26.04
C TYR A 500 7.37 31.26 -25.42
N SER A 501 7.33 31.06 -24.10
CA SER A 501 8.28 30.21 -23.36
C SER A 501 7.61 29.02 -22.68
N CYS A 502 8.27 27.86 -22.70
CA CYS A 502 7.79 26.64 -22.05
C CYS A 502 7.66 26.85 -20.53
N GLY A 503 6.56 26.36 -19.94
CA GLY A 503 6.21 26.57 -18.53
C GLY A 503 5.41 27.84 -18.24
N SER A 504 5.26 28.74 -19.23
CA SER A 504 4.43 29.94 -19.12
C SER A 504 3.07 29.76 -19.80
N PRO A 505 2.02 30.48 -19.37
CA PRO A 505 0.76 30.57 -20.12
C PRO A 505 1.00 31.12 -21.53
N PHE A 506 0.20 30.66 -22.50
CA PHE A 506 0.26 31.13 -23.89
C PHE A 506 -0.01 32.64 -24.00
N VAL A 507 -0.90 33.18 -23.16
CA VAL A 507 -1.28 34.59 -23.12
C VAL A 507 -1.29 35.13 -21.68
N PRO A 508 -1.10 36.45 -21.40
CA PRO A 508 -1.28 37.07 -20.11
C PRO A 508 -2.72 37.02 -19.59
N LYS A 509 -2.85 37.32 -18.29
CA LYS A 509 -4.09 37.14 -17.51
C LYS A 509 -5.31 37.89 -18.04
N ASN A 510 -5.08 39.03 -18.69
CA ASN A 510 -6.10 39.94 -19.20
C ASN A 510 -6.56 39.61 -20.63
N ASN A 511 -5.93 38.63 -21.31
CA ASN A 511 -6.28 38.27 -22.67
C ASN A 511 -7.50 37.33 -22.71
N ILE A 512 -8.39 37.53 -23.70
CA ILE A 512 -9.60 36.73 -23.90
C ILE A 512 -9.35 35.22 -24.10
N LEU A 513 -8.15 34.85 -24.55
CA LEU A 513 -7.72 33.46 -24.78
C LEU A 513 -7.16 32.79 -23.52
N TYR A 514 -6.95 33.53 -22.43
CA TYR A 514 -6.22 33.07 -21.25
C TYR A 514 -6.87 31.87 -20.56
N ASN A 515 -8.19 31.75 -20.61
CA ASN A 515 -8.96 30.63 -20.08
C ASN A 515 -9.45 29.65 -21.16
N LYS A 516 -9.11 29.90 -22.43
CA LYS A 516 -9.62 29.16 -23.58
C LYS A 516 -8.57 28.30 -24.25
N ILE A 517 -7.30 28.73 -24.23
CA ILE A 517 -6.18 28.07 -24.91
C ILE A 517 -5.09 27.72 -23.89
N PHE A 518 -4.61 26.50 -23.97
CA PHE A 518 -3.64 25.93 -23.03
C PHE A 518 -2.50 25.26 -23.79
N CYS A 519 -1.27 25.42 -23.33
CA CYS A 519 -0.11 24.80 -23.97
C CYS A 519 0.31 23.54 -23.19
N GLY A 520 0.50 22.42 -23.88
CA GLY A 520 1.01 21.20 -23.25
C GLY A 520 2.53 21.25 -23.09
N HIS A 521 3.05 20.89 -21.92
CA HIS A 521 4.50 20.94 -21.63
C HIS A 521 5.22 19.58 -21.73
N ASP A 522 4.51 18.46 -21.56
CA ASP A 522 5.12 17.11 -21.45
C ASP A 522 5.18 16.30 -22.77
N ASN A 523 4.66 16.84 -23.87
CA ASN A 523 4.45 16.07 -25.10
C ASN A 523 5.42 16.49 -26.20
N GLU A 524 6.50 15.72 -26.39
CA GLU A 524 7.37 15.87 -27.56
C GLU A 524 6.65 15.42 -28.85
N LEU A 525 6.69 16.25 -29.89
CA LEU A 525 6.22 15.91 -31.22
C LEU A 525 7.28 15.08 -31.93
N VAL A 526 6.88 13.92 -32.46
CA VAL A 526 7.76 13.02 -33.21
C VAL A 526 7.90 13.52 -34.64
N GLU A 527 9.13 13.66 -35.13
CA GLU A 527 9.40 13.99 -36.53
C GLU A 527 8.84 12.90 -37.48
N PRO A 528 8.11 13.27 -38.54
CA PRO A 528 7.62 12.31 -39.51
C PRO A 528 8.77 11.69 -40.32
N PRO A 529 8.71 10.38 -40.66
CA PRO A 529 9.66 9.73 -41.56
C PRO A 529 9.79 10.46 -42.92
N GLU A 530 11.00 10.54 -43.48
CA GLU A 530 11.24 11.22 -44.76
C GLU A 530 10.40 10.69 -45.92
N SER A 531 10.10 9.38 -45.91
CA SER A 531 9.25 8.72 -46.92
C SER A 531 7.84 9.31 -46.98
N LEU A 532 7.31 9.83 -45.87
CA LEU A 532 6.02 10.51 -45.81
C LEU A 532 6.14 11.98 -46.22
N LYS A 533 7.22 12.68 -45.83
CA LYS A 533 7.53 14.08 -46.22
C LYS A 533 7.58 14.25 -47.75
N LEU A 534 8.00 13.21 -48.46
CA LEU A 534 8.03 13.16 -49.92
C LEU A 534 6.66 13.00 -50.59
N LYS A 535 5.67 12.41 -49.90
CA LYS A 535 4.39 11.98 -50.48
C LYS A 535 3.24 12.97 -50.29
N TYR A 536 3.26 13.75 -49.21
CA TYR A 536 2.16 14.65 -48.83
C TYR A 536 2.61 16.13 -48.79
N LYS A 537 1.72 17.06 -49.13
CA LYS A 537 1.98 18.51 -49.05
C LYS A 537 1.98 19.04 -47.62
N SER A 538 1.15 18.47 -46.75
CA SER A 538 1.08 18.79 -45.32
C SER A 538 1.02 17.50 -44.49
N LEU A 539 1.84 17.48 -43.43
CA LEU A 539 1.94 16.38 -42.45
C LEU A 539 1.86 17.00 -41.06
N PHE A 540 0.94 16.50 -40.23
CA PHE A 540 0.85 16.89 -38.83
C PHE A 540 1.50 15.80 -37.97
N SER A 541 2.52 16.16 -37.18
CA SER A 541 3.30 15.26 -36.32
C SER A 541 2.48 14.71 -35.14
N CYS A 542 2.79 13.48 -34.73
CA CYS A 542 2.12 12.79 -33.63
C CYS A 542 2.89 12.99 -32.32
N CYS A 543 2.21 13.10 -31.16
CA CYS A 543 2.88 13.14 -29.86
C CYS A 543 3.28 11.74 -29.37
N THR A 544 4.28 11.67 -28.50
CA THR A 544 4.80 10.43 -27.89
C THR A 544 3.73 9.53 -27.29
N LEU A 545 2.74 10.09 -26.58
CA LEU A 545 1.62 9.34 -25.98
C LEU A 545 0.74 8.61 -27.00
N CYS A 546 0.48 9.22 -28.16
CA CYS A 546 -0.36 8.61 -29.20
C CYS A 546 0.36 7.50 -29.97
N ARG A 547 1.70 7.61 -30.11
CA ARG A 547 2.54 6.55 -30.67
C ARG A 547 2.61 5.33 -29.75
N SER A 548 2.76 5.54 -28.43
CA SER A 548 2.72 4.46 -27.43
C SER A 548 1.36 3.78 -27.30
N ALA A 549 0.28 4.44 -27.74
CA ALA A 549 -1.06 3.86 -27.84
C ALA A 549 -1.33 3.14 -29.18
N GLY A 550 -0.32 2.92 -30.01
CA GLY A 550 -0.42 2.16 -31.27
C GLY A 550 -1.14 2.87 -32.41
N LYS A 551 -1.34 4.20 -32.33
CA LYS A 551 -2.03 4.97 -33.38
C LYS A 551 -1.02 5.56 -34.37
N ASP A 552 -1.08 5.11 -35.62
CA ASP A 552 -0.11 5.47 -36.67
C ASP A 552 -0.66 6.51 -37.67
N ILE A 553 -1.37 7.51 -37.15
CA ILE A 553 -2.09 8.48 -37.99
C ILE A 553 -1.46 9.87 -37.82
N PHE A 554 -0.41 10.14 -38.59
CA PHE A 554 -0.18 11.51 -39.08
C PHE A 554 -1.44 11.92 -39.83
N ALA A 555 -2.08 13.04 -39.47
CA ALA A 555 -3.20 13.52 -40.27
C ALA A 555 -2.65 13.87 -41.67
N ARG A 556 -3.16 13.19 -42.71
CA ARG A 556 -2.64 13.22 -44.08
C ARG A 556 -3.35 14.31 -44.87
N GLY A 557 -2.64 15.37 -45.26
CA GLY A 557 -3.15 16.39 -46.19
C GLY A 557 -3.12 15.93 -47.65
N GLU A 558 -3.27 16.86 -48.59
CA GLU A 558 -3.22 16.57 -50.04
C GLU A 558 -1.94 15.84 -50.46
N ILE A 559 -2.09 14.82 -51.31
CA ILE A 559 -0.97 14.09 -51.93
C ILE A 559 -0.30 14.99 -52.98
N LYS A 560 1.03 14.98 -53.05
CA LYS A 560 1.78 15.65 -54.13
C LYS A 560 1.51 14.91 -55.45
N THR A 561 0.63 15.43 -56.30
CA THR A 561 0.41 14.90 -57.66
C THR A 561 1.57 15.32 -58.56
N TYR A 562 2.54 14.42 -58.76
CA TYR A 562 3.50 14.56 -59.85
C TYR A 562 2.85 14.05 -61.14
N THR A 563 2.33 14.95 -61.96
CA THR A 563 2.00 14.67 -63.37
C THR A 563 3.30 14.41 -64.13
N ARG A 564 3.67 13.13 -64.27
CA ARG A 564 4.48 12.67 -65.41
C ARG A 564 3.61 11.81 -66.31
N ALA A 565 3.11 12.44 -67.36
CA ALA A 565 2.59 11.74 -68.52
C ALA A 565 3.72 10.88 -69.11
N ALA A 566 3.59 9.56 -69.02
CA ALA A 566 4.36 8.62 -69.81
C ALA A 566 3.38 7.63 -70.45
N LYS A 567 3.01 7.91 -71.70
CA LYS A 567 2.40 6.95 -72.61
C LYS A 567 3.31 5.71 -72.68
N LYS A 568 2.85 4.56 -72.21
CA LYS A 568 3.32 3.25 -72.71
C LYS A 568 2.22 2.65 -73.57
N ARG A 569 2.51 2.56 -74.87
CA ARG A 569 1.73 1.88 -75.90
C ARG A 569 1.56 0.39 -75.51
N LYS A 570 0.38 -0.15 -75.83
CA LYS A 570 0.14 -1.59 -75.97
C LYS A 570 1.17 -2.19 -76.93
N ILE A 571 1.80 -3.29 -76.53
CA ILE A 571 2.19 -4.35 -77.47
C ILE A 571 1.41 -5.57 -77.01
N GLY A 572 0.44 -5.96 -77.84
CA GLY A 572 -0.13 -7.31 -77.82
C GLY A 572 0.42 -8.03 -79.04
N ASN A 573 0.80 -9.28 -78.81
CA ASN A 573 1.38 -10.28 -79.72
C ASN A 573 2.77 -9.99 -80.27
#